data_AF-A0AAD6B4F1-F1
#
_entry.id   AF-A0AAD6B4F1-F1
#
_cell.length_a   1.000
_cell.length_b   1.000
_cell.length_c   1.000
_cell.angle_alpha   90.00
_cell.angle_beta   90.00
_cell.angle_gamma   90.00
#
_symmetry.space_group_name_H-M   'P 1'
#
loop_
_entity.id
_entity.type
_entity.pdbx_description
1 polymer ?
#
loop_
_entity_poly.entity_id
_entity_poly.type
_entity_poly.pdbx_seq_one_letter_code
_entity_poly.pdbx_strand_id
1 'polypeptide(L)' 'MPAGVSWPRYLRMLGASMLSMFAGAQLVHQYYLPDLSIPETPPKPGELITELQGYKLRQEAAAAAMEELKVQHKLD' A
#
# COMPACT_ATOMS: atom_id res chain seq x y z
N MET A 1 -28.92 -22.02 -14.88
CA MET A 1 -27.65 -21.94 -14.13
C MET A 1 -26.57 -21.51 -15.11
N PRO A 2 -25.78 -20.45 -14.85
CA PRO A 2 -24.72 -20.03 -15.77
C PRO A 2 -23.72 -21.18 -15.94
N ALA A 3 -23.44 -21.57 -17.19
CA ALA A 3 -22.48 -22.62 -17.57
C ALA A 3 -22.58 -23.97 -16.81
N GLY A 4 -23.78 -24.34 -16.33
CA GLY A 4 -23.98 -25.62 -15.62
C GLY A 4 -23.51 -25.66 -14.16
N VAL A 5 -23.09 -24.53 -13.58
CA VAL A 5 -22.73 -24.44 -12.15
C VAL A 5 -23.85 -23.89 -11.29
N SER A 6 -23.93 -24.36 -10.03
CA SER A 6 -24.94 -23.88 -9.10
C SER A 6 -24.74 -22.40 -8.74
N TRP A 7 -25.83 -21.68 -8.53
CA TRP A 7 -25.83 -20.27 -8.12
C TRP A 7 -24.91 -19.97 -6.92
N PRO A 8 -24.91 -20.79 -5.84
CA PRO A 8 -23.99 -20.60 -4.73
C PRO A 8 -22.51 -20.73 -5.14
N ARG A 9 -22.19 -21.65 -6.07
CA ARG A 9 -20.83 -21.82 -6.58
C ARG A 9 -20.39 -20.62 -7.40
N TYR A 10 -21.27 -20.09 -8.24
CA TYR A 10 -21.03 -18.87 -9.01
C TYR A 10 -20.76 -17.66 -8.10
N LEU A 11 -21.62 -17.45 -7.09
CA LEU A 11 -21.47 -16.33 -6.15
C LEU A 11 -20.19 -16.42 -5.32
N ARG A 12 -19.79 -17.63 -4.91
CA ARG A 12 -18.51 -17.83 -4.22
C ARG A 12 -17.32 -17.43 -5.09
N MET A 13 -17.32 -17.84 -6.35
CA MET A 13 -16.25 -17.49 -7.29
C MET A 13 -16.21 -15.98 -7.56
N LEU A 14 -17.37 -15.37 -7.79
CA LEU A 14 -17.49 -13.93 -7.97
C LEU A 14 -16.97 -13.18 -6.75
N GLY A 15 -17.42 -13.54 -5.54
CA GLY A 15 -16.95 -12.96 -4.29
C GLY A 15 -15.45 -13.11 -4.09
N ALA A 16 -14.90 -14.30 -4.34
CA ALA A 16 -13.46 -14.55 -4.23
C ALA A 16 -12.66 -13.68 -5.21
N SER A 17 -13.12 -13.52 -6.44
CA SER A 17 -12.45 -12.68 -7.44
C SER A 17 -12.44 -11.20 -7.05
N MET A 18 -13.56 -10.68 -6.56
CA MET A 18 -13.66 -9.30 -6.09
C MET A 18 -12.78 -9.07 -4.85
N LEU A 19 -12.80 -9.99 -3.88
CA LEU A 19 -11.94 -9.89 -2.69
C LEU A 19 -10.46 -9.93 -3.06
N SER A 20 -10.07 -10.80 -3.99
CA SER A 20 -8.69 -10.85 -4.49
C SER A 20 -8.27 -9.54 -5.15
N MET A 21 -9.17 -8.91 -5.92
CA MET A 21 -8.92 -7.62 -6.56
C MET A 21 -8.71 -6.51 -5.51
N PHE A 22 -9.57 -6.44 -4.50
CA PHE A 22 -9.43 -5.45 -3.42
C PHE A 22 -8.17 -5.66 -2.57
N ALA A 23 -7.85 -6.92 -2.24
CA ALA A 23 -6.63 -7.25 -1.52
C ALA A 23 -5.38 -6.83 -2.29
N GLY A 24 -5.36 -7.09 -3.61
CA GLY A 24 -4.26 -6.66 -4.48
C GLY A 24 -4.10 -5.14 -4.53
N ALA A 25 -5.21 -4.41 -4.71
CA ALA A 25 -5.19 -2.94 -4.72
C ALA A 25 -4.63 -2.39 -3.41
N GLN A 26 -5.12 -2.89 -2.27
CA GLN A 26 -4.66 -2.43 -0.96
C GLN A 26 -3.18 -2.74 -0.71
N LEU A 27 -2.70 -3.90 -1.16
CA LEU A 27 -1.30 -4.27 -1.01
C LEU A 27 -0.36 -3.29 -1.72
N VAL A 28 -0.72 -2.82 -2.91
CA VAL A 28 0.08 -1.82 -3.65
C VAL A 28 0.13 -0.50 -2.87
N HIS A 29 -1.00 -0.05 -2.31
CA HIS A 29 -1.05 1.17 -1.49
C HIS A 29 -0.22 1.03 -0.22
N GLN A 30 -0.26 -0.13 0.46
CA GLN A 30 0.57 -0.38 1.65
C GLN A 30 2.05 -0.56 1.33
N TYR A 31 2.36 -1.18 0.19
CA TYR A 31 3.74 -1.47 -0.19
C TYR A 31 4.47 -0.26 -0.73
N TYR A 32 3.83 0.58 -1.54
CA TYR A 32 4.45 1.76 -2.13
C TYR A 32 4.17 3.06 -1.38
N LEU A 33 3.16 3.08 -0.49
CA LEU A 33 2.69 4.28 0.22
C LEU A 33 2.69 5.50 -0.71
N PRO A 34 1.89 5.45 -1.79
CA PRO A 34 1.86 6.55 -2.74
C PRO A 34 1.29 7.79 -2.06
N ASP A 35 1.82 8.94 -2.45
CA ASP A 35 1.20 10.22 -2.11
C ASP A 35 -0.18 10.31 -2.76
N LEU A 36 -1.21 10.46 -1.95
CA LEU A 36 -2.59 10.61 -2.40
C LEU A 36 -3.02 12.08 -2.41
N SER A 37 -2.13 13.01 -2.06
CA SER A 37 -2.43 14.43 -2.12
C SER A 37 -2.54 14.90 -3.56
N ILE A 38 -3.65 15.58 -3.87
CA ILE A 38 -3.87 16.17 -5.19
C ILE A 38 -3.55 17.66 -5.06
N PRO A 39 -2.53 18.17 -5.74
CA PRO A 39 -2.26 19.61 -5.75
C PRO A 39 -3.35 20.34 -6.55
N GLU A 40 -3.82 21.47 -6.04
CA GLU A 40 -4.84 22.32 -6.70
C GLU A 40 -4.40 22.81 -8.09
N THR A 41 -3.09 23.02 -8.28
CA THR A 41 -2.51 23.37 -9.57
C THR A 41 -1.68 22.18 -10.08
N PRO A 42 -1.95 21.68 -11.31
CA PRO A 42 -1.14 20.60 -11.86
C PRO A 42 0.32 21.06 -12.00
N PRO A 43 1.30 20.22 -11.63
CA PRO A 43 2.71 20.54 -11.77
C PRO A 43 3.06 20.70 -13.25
N LYS A 44 4.06 21.54 -13.53
CA LYS A 44 4.50 21.75 -14.91
C LYS A 44 5.12 20.46 -15.46
N PRO A 45 5.09 20.25 -16.79
CA PRO A 45 5.76 19.11 -17.41
C PRO A 45 7.24 19.06 -16.97
N GLY A 46 7.64 17.95 -16.32
CA GLY A 46 8.99 17.76 -15.81
C GLY A 46 9.19 18.05 -14.31
N GLU A 47 8.23 18.67 -13.63
CA GLU A 47 8.26 18.90 -12.16
C GLU A 47 7.49 17.82 -11.37
N LEU A 48 7.10 16.73 -12.04
CA LEU A 48 6.40 15.61 -11.42
C LEU A 48 7.34 14.87 -10.46
N ILE A 49 7.04 14.95 -9.16
CA ILE A 49 7.73 14.17 -8.13
C ILE A 49 7.27 12.71 -8.26
N THR A 50 8.17 11.84 -8.75
CA THR A 50 7.92 10.41 -8.98
C THR A 50 8.71 9.52 -8.02
N GLU A 51 9.09 10.07 -6.86
CA GLU A 51 9.85 9.31 -5.88
C GLU A 51 9.00 8.26 -5.16
N LEU A 52 9.61 7.11 -4.85
CA LEU A 52 8.98 6.07 -4.05
C LEU A 52 9.00 6.44 -2.56
N GLN A 53 8.08 7.32 -2.16
CA GLN A 53 7.96 7.82 -0.78
C GLN A 53 7.93 6.69 0.27
N GLY A 54 7.26 5.57 -0.03
CA GLY A 54 7.20 4.42 0.88
C GLY A 54 8.54 3.75 1.23
N TYR A 55 9.59 3.91 0.42
CA TYR A 55 10.94 3.46 0.80
C TYR A 55 11.62 4.42 1.77
N LYS A 56 11.46 5.74 1.56
CA LYS A 56 12.06 6.76 2.44
C LYS A 56 11.46 6.69 3.84
N LEU A 57 10.13 6.64 3.94
CA LEU A 57 9.42 6.53 5.23
C LEU A 57 9.83 5.27 6.01
N ARG A 58 10.05 4.14 5.33
CA ARG A 58 10.53 2.91 5.98
C ARG A 58 11.97 3.02 6.47
N GLN A 59 12.85 3.69 5.73
CA GLN A 59 14.22 3.94 6.17
C GLN A 59 14.25 4.86 7.39
N GLU A 60 13.46 5.94 7.38
CA GLU A 60 13.34 6.88 8.51
C GLU A 60 12.80 6.17 9.76
N ALA A 61 11.75 5.37 9.64
CA ALA A 61 11.20 4.59 10.74
C ALA A 61 12.22 3.58 11.31
N ALA A 62 12.97 2.89 10.44
CA ALA A 62 14.03 1.97 10.86
C ALA A 62 15.18 2.69 11.58
N ALA A 63 15.57 3.87 11.12
CA ALA A 63 16.60 4.69 11.74
C ALA A 63 16.16 5.17 13.14
N ALA A 64 14.92 5.65 13.28
CA ALA A 64 14.35 6.07 14.56
C ALA A 64 14.28 4.91 15.57
N ALA A 65 13.84 3.72 15.13
CA ALA A 65 13.79 2.54 15.99
C ALA A 65 15.18 2.10 16.48
N MET A 66 16.21 2.20 15.63
CA MET A 66 17.59 1.95 16.05
C MET A 66 18.10 2.98 17.05
N GLU A 67 17.67 4.22 16.97
CA GLU A 67 18.02 5.27 17.93
C GLU A 67 17.37 4.99 19.29
N GLU A 68 16.08 4.64 19.32
CA GLU A 68 15.38 4.26 20.55
C GLU A 68 16.03 3.05 21.25
N LEU A 69 16.43 2.04 20.48
CA LEU A 69 17.15 0.87 21.01
C LEU A 69 18.52 1.24 21.59
N LYS A 70 19.26 2.16 20.94
CA LYS A 70 20.54 2.67 21.47
C LYS A 70 20.34 3.50 22.75
N VAL A 71 19.23 4.22 22.86
CA VAL A 71 18.88 4.99 24.04
C VAL A 71 18.51 4.05 25.19
N GLN A 72 17.66 3.05 24.96
CA GLN A 72 17.35 2.02 25.97
C GLN A 72 18.61 1.30 26.44
N HIS A 73 19.47 0.85 25.51
CA HIS A 73 20.68 0.13 25.87
C HIS A 73 21.75 0.99 26.57
N LYS A 74 21.65 2.32 26.51
CA LYS A 74 22.50 3.25 27.29
C LYS A 74 21.95 3.58 28.67
N LEU A 75 20.67 3.30 28.90
CA LEU A 75 19.97 3.54 30.17
C LEU A 75 20.03 2.33 31.11
N ASP A 76 20.40 1.15 30.59
CA ASP A 76 20.76 -0.07 31.35
C ASP A 76 22.25 -0.09 31.73
#